data_AF-A0A5C1I536-F1
#
_entry.id   AF-A0A5C1I536-F1
#
_cell.length_a   1.000
_cell.length_b   1.000
_cell.length_c   1.000
_cell.angle_alpha   90.00
_cell.angle_beta   90.00
_cell.angle_gamma   90.00
#
_symmetry.space_group_name_H-M   'P 1'
#
loop_
_entity.id
_entity.type
_entity.pdbx_description
1 polymer ?
#
loop_
_entity_poly.entity_id
_entity_poly.type
_entity_poly.pdbx_seq_one_letter_code
_entity_poly.pdbx_strand_id
1 'polypeptide(L)'
;MHNNYYHCKNFNRLNLMQVLHKQWLQFSCFLRGEYLVNAVRCTSVIVAPVIVFASIGLLTTGIYMGLGTLLVSLTDLPGPRINRLRFLFLGSLTLGFVAFITAIALPSPWLIALLMISFCFGFSMLAAYGGNLNAIGSLALIMMVFTIGLRPADAFSFAWPIISGGIWYTVCTSVDTYFFPHRSINNALSECMVAMSHFLRKKADFYNGDIPLADAYKDIIPGHLSRTSPE
;
A
#
# COMPACT_ATOMS: atom_id res chain seq x y z
N MET A 1 -15.71 -25.98 18.41
CA MET A 1 -14.54 -26.52 19.15
C MET A 1 -14.46 -28.01 18.85
N HIS A 2 -13.23 -28.54 18.70
CA HIS A 2 -12.85 -29.93 18.37
C HIS A 2 -13.01 -30.36 16.90
N ASN A 3 -12.13 -31.15 16.27
CA ASN A 3 -10.72 -31.54 16.39
C ASN A 3 -10.48 -32.58 15.25
N ASN A 4 -9.26 -32.73 14.76
CA ASN A 4 -8.64 -33.86 14.01
C ASN A 4 -7.81 -33.31 12.84
N TYR A 5 -6.51 -33.06 12.95
CA TYR A 5 -5.42 -33.92 13.50
C TYR A 5 -5.52 -35.36 13.03
N TYR A 6 -5.17 -35.59 11.76
CA TYR A 6 -4.73 -36.91 11.33
C TYR A 6 -3.20 -37.02 11.40
N HIS A 7 -2.78 -37.94 12.26
CA HIS A 7 -1.54 -38.69 12.27
C HIS A 7 -0.22 -37.96 12.54
N CYS A 8 0.05 -37.77 13.84
CA CYS A 8 1.40 -37.77 14.39
C CYS A 8 1.61 -39.08 15.18
N LYS A 9 2.30 -40.06 14.58
CA LYS A 9 2.93 -41.14 15.35
C LYS A 9 4.21 -41.60 14.63
N ASN A 10 5.33 -41.37 15.30
CA ASN A 10 6.73 -41.72 14.97
C ASN A 10 7.43 -40.94 13.84
N PHE A 11 7.98 -39.74 14.13
CA PHE A 11 8.97 -39.09 13.25
C PHE A 11 9.84 -38.01 13.95
N ASN A 12 10.49 -38.33 15.07
CA ASN A 12 11.04 -37.32 15.99
C ASN A 12 12.43 -36.72 15.65
N ARG A 13 12.99 -36.94 14.44
CA ARG A 13 14.19 -36.20 13.98
C ARG A 13 14.13 -35.70 12.53
N LEU A 14 13.29 -36.26 11.68
CA LEU A 14 13.17 -35.84 10.28
C LEU A 14 12.19 -34.66 10.07
N ASN A 15 11.36 -34.31 11.08
CA ASN A 15 10.43 -33.18 11.00
C ASN A 15 11.10 -31.80 11.05
N LEU A 16 12.24 -31.63 11.74
CA LEU A 16 12.87 -30.31 11.88
C LEU A 16 13.45 -29.82 10.54
N MET A 17 14.16 -30.70 9.81
CA MET A 17 14.68 -30.39 8.47
C MET A 17 13.54 -30.09 7.49
N GLN A 18 12.41 -30.80 7.57
CA GLN A 18 11.25 -30.53 6.71
C GLN A 18 10.51 -29.23 7.07
N VAL A 19 10.38 -28.91 8.36
CA VAL A 19 9.80 -27.64 8.83
C VAL A 19 10.69 -26.47 8.43
N LEU A 20 12.00 -26.59 8.65
CA LEU A 20 12.98 -25.58 8.23
C LEU A 20 12.98 -25.43 6.71
N HIS A 21 12.94 -26.52 5.94
CA HIS A 21 12.86 -26.47 4.48
C HIS A 21 11.57 -25.80 3.98
N LYS A 22 10.41 -26.10 4.60
CA LYS A 22 9.14 -25.41 4.31
C LYS A 22 9.21 -23.91 4.61
N GLN A 23 9.79 -23.54 5.76
CA GLN A 23 10.00 -22.14 6.13
C GLN A 23 10.96 -21.44 5.16
N TRP A 24 12.04 -22.11 4.76
CA TRP A 24 13.02 -21.59 3.81
C TRP A 24 12.42 -21.37 2.41
N LEU A 25 11.57 -22.31 1.96
CA LEU A 25 10.82 -22.18 0.72
C LEU A 25 9.81 -21.03 0.78
N GLN A 26 9.06 -20.91 1.87
CA GLN A 26 8.14 -19.77 2.07
C GLN A 26 8.88 -18.44 2.10
N PHE A 27 10.02 -18.37 2.78
CA PHE A 27 10.87 -17.18 2.83
C PHE A 27 11.46 -16.84 1.47
N SER A 28 11.90 -17.84 0.70
CA SER A 28 12.41 -17.65 -0.67
C SER A 28 11.33 -17.20 -1.64
N CYS A 29 10.12 -17.74 -1.52
CA CYS A 29 8.96 -17.27 -2.28
C CYS A 29 8.54 -15.85 -1.87
N PHE A 30 8.67 -15.49 -0.58
CA PHE A 30 8.42 -14.14 -0.09
C PHE A 30 9.48 -13.14 -0.61
N LEU A 31 10.76 -13.52 -0.60
CA LEU A 31 11.86 -12.72 -1.17
C LEU A 31 11.68 -12.49 -2.67
N ARG A 32 11.16 -13.48 -3.38
CA ARG A 32 10.81 -13.36 -4.80
C ARG A 32 9.40 -12.81 -5.03
N GLY A 33 8.68 -12.50 -3.95
CA GLY A 33 7.28 -12.07 -3.98
C GLY A 33 7.15 -10.67 -4.56
N GLU A 34 6.06 -10.45 -5.28
CA GLU A 34 5.79 -9.16 -5.94
C GLU A 34 5.75 -7.97 -4.96
N TYR A 35 5.30 -8.22 -3.73
CA TYR A 35 5.26 -7.20 -2.67
C TYR A 35 6.65 -6.70 -2.29
N LEU A 36 7.65 -7.59 -2.22
CA LEU A 36 9.02 -7.18 -1.88
C LEU A 36 9.66 -6.41 -3.03
N VAL A 37 9.47 -6.86 -4.27
CA VAL A 37 9.94 -6.14 -5.46
C VAL A 37 9.33 -4.74 -5.52
N ASN A 38 8.04 -4.61 -5.26
CA ASN A 38 7.36 -3.32 -5.22
C ASN A 38 7.86 -2.44 -4.07
N ALA A 39 8.13 -2.99 -2.89
CA ALA A 39 8.68 -2.25 -1.76
C ALA A 39 10.11 -1.74 -2.01
N VAL A 40 10.99 -2.60 -2.56
CA VAL A 40 12.36 -2.21 -2.95
C VAL A 40 12.32 -1.11 -4.02
N ARG A 41 11.41 -1.23 -4.98
CA ARG A 41 11.20 -0.19 -5.99
C ARG A 41 10.74 1.13 -5.35
N CYS A 42 9.69 1.13 -4.52
CA CYS A 42 9.20 2.37 -3.89
C CYS A 42 10.28 3.02 -3.01
N THR A 43 11.00 2.24 -2.23
CA THR A 43 12.12 2.75 -1.41
C THR A 43 13.23 3.33 -2.27
N SER A 44 13.60 2.69 -3.39
CA SER A 44 14.58 3.25 -4.32
C SER A 44 14.13 4.60 -4.91
N VAL A 45 12.85 4.75 -5.26
CA VAL A 45 12.29 6.00 -5.81
C VAL A 45 12.29 7.11 -4.76
N ILE A 46 11.99 6.79 -3.50
CA ILE A 46 11.99 7.75 -2.38
C ILE A 46 13.42 8.22 -2.05
N VAL A 47 14.38 7.29 -2.04
CA VAL A 47 15.77 7.58 -1.65
C VAL A 47 16.55 8.30 -2.76
N ALA A 48 16.25 8.03 -4.04
CA ALA A 48 16.93 8.65 -5.18
C ALA A 48 17.05 10.18 -5.11
N PRO A 49 15.96 10.97 -4.93
CA PRO A 49 16.08 12.43 -4.87
C PRO A 49 16.90 12.89 -3.65
N VAL A 50 16.79 12.20 -2.51
CA VAL A 50 17.55 12.55 -1.30
C VAL A 50 19.06 12.43 -1.55
N ILE A 51 19.51 11.36 -2.20
CA ILE A 51 20.92 11.15 -2.54
C ILE A 51 21.42 12.20 -3.53
N VAL A 52 20.63 12.49 -4.58
CA VAL A 52 21.00 13.47 -5.60
C VAL A 52 21.15 14.87 -5.01
N PHE A 53 20.24 15.29 -4.13
CA PHE A 53 20.34 16.61 -3.49
C PHE A 53 21.42 16.65 -2.40
N ALA A 54 21.71 15.52 -1.75
CA ALA A 54 22.81 15.42 -0.80
C ALA A 54 24.18 15.61 -1.47
N SER A 55 24.40 15.11 -2.70
CA SER A 55 25.68 15.27 -3.40
C SER A 55 25.96 16.70 -3.85
N ILE A 56 24.91 17.52 -4.04
CA ILE A 56 25.01 18.94 -4.40
C ILE A 56 25.15 19.83 -3.15
N GLY A 57 25.03 19.27 -1.94
CA GLY A 57 25.11 19.99 -0.67
C GLY A 57 23.78 20.62 -0.20
N LEU A 58 22.66 20.37 -0.89
CA LEU A 58 21.32 20.84 -0.52
C LEU A 58 20.52 19.75 0.21
N LEU A 59 21.06 19.27 1.34
CA LEU A 59 20.46 18.16 2.09
C LEU A 59 19.03 18.47 2.58
N THR A 60 18.78 19.70 3.04
CA THR A 60 17.46 20.13 3.52
C THR A 60 16.39 20.04 2.45
N THR A 61 16.69 20.53 1.24
CA THR A 61 15.82 20.43 0.07
C THR A 61 15.57 18.97 -0.32
N GLY A 62 16.62 18.14 -0.28
CA GLY A 62 16.52 16.70 -0.53
C GLY A 62 15.57 16.01 0.45
N ILE A 63 15.64 16.35 1.74
CA ILE A 63 14.74 15.81 2.77
C ILE A 63 13.29 16.23 2.51
N TYR A 64 13.03 17.50 2.15
CA TYR A 64 11.67 17.97 1.84
C TYR A 64 11.10 17.30 0.60
N MET A 65 11.92 17.10 -0.44
CA MET A 65 11.54 16.36 -1.62
C MET A 65 11.27 14.88 -1.30
N GLY A 66 12.11 14.26 -0.47
CA GLY A 66 11.91 12.89 0.02
C GLY A 66 10.63 12.73 0.83
N LEU A 67 10.30 13.69 1.70
CA LEU A 67 9.06 13.72 2.47
C LEU A 67 7.82 13.77 1.54
N GLY A 68 7.84 14.64 0.53
CA GLY A 68 6.77 14.70 -0.47
C GLY A 68 6.64 13.40 -1.27
N THR A 69 7.77 12.84 -1.70
CA THR A 69 7.83 11.56 -2.43
C THR A 69 7.27 10.41 -1.59
N LEU A 70 7.63 10.36 -0.30
CA LEU A 70 7.16 9.36 0.65
C LEU A 70 5.65 9.44 0.86
N LEU A 71 5.11 10.63 1.12
CA LEU A 71 3.69 10.80 1.38
C LEU A 71 2.84 10.49 0.13
N VAL A 72 3.29 10.88 -1.07
CA VAL A 72 2.60 10.49 -2.32
C VAL A 72 2.72 8.99 -2.59
N SER A 73 3.83 8.34 -2.22
CA SER A 73 3.91 6.87 -2.33
C SER A 73 2.90 6.15 -1.45
N LEU A 74 2.47 6.75 -0.33
CA LEU A 74 1.48 6.16 0.57
C LEU A 74 0.03 6.38 0.10
N THR A 75 -0.23 7.35 -0.78
CA THR A 75 -1.56 7.53 -1.41
C THR A 75 -1.79 6.57 -2.59
N ASP A 76 -0.80 5.76 -2.94
CA ASP A 76 -0.78 4.94 -4.14
C ASP A 76 -1.62 3.66 -3.99
N LEU A 77 -2.94 3.80 -4.17
CA LEU A 77 -3.88 2.68 -4.13
C LEU A 77 -3.99 1.97 -5.48
N PRO A 78 -4.19 0.64 -5.48
CA PRO A 78 -4.37 -0.13 -6.71
C PRO A 78 -5.67 0.28 -7.44
N GLY A 79 -5.58 0.47 -8.76
CA GLY A 79 -6.73 0.82 -9.59
C GLY A 79 -6.39 1.00 -11.07
N PRO A 80 -7.37 1.38 -11.92
CA PRO A 80 -7.15 1.65 -13.33
C PRO A 80 -6.05 2.69 -13.56
N ARG A 81 -5.16 2.46 -14.53
CA ARG A 81 -3.93 3.23 -14.72
C ARG A 81 -4.16 4.75 -14.83
N ILE A 82 -5.13 5.18 -15.64
CA ILE A 82 -5.44 6.61 -15.83
C ILE A 82 -5.88 7.24 -14.50
N ASN A 83 -6.79 6.58 -13.78
CA ASN A 83 -7.34 7.13 -12.54
C ASN A 83 -6.28 7.16 -11.44
N ARG A 84 -5.46 6.11 -11.34
CA ARG A 84 -4.32 6.04 -10.41
C ARG A 84 -3.38 7.23 -10.57
N LEU A 85 -2.93 7.52 -11.79
CA LEU A 85 -2.03 8.65 -12.06
C LEU A 85 -2.68 10.01 -11.76
N ARG A 86 -3.98 10.15 -12.03
CA ARG A 86 -4.74 11.36 -11.67
C ARG A 86 -4.79 11.57 -10.16
N PHE A 87 -5.00 10.52 -9.38
CA PHE A 87 -5.00 10.59 -7.92
C PHE A 87 -3.60 10.89 -7.36
N LEU A 88 -2.54 10.33 -7.93
CA LEU A 88 -1.16 10.66 -7.53
C LEU A 88 -0.82 12.13 -7.79
N PHE A 89 -1.20 12.64 -8.97
CA PHE A 89 -0.99 14.04 -9.32
C PHE A 89 -1.81 14.98 -8.42
N LEU A 90 -3.09 14.66 -8.18
CA LEU A 90 -3.95 15.40 -7.25
C LEU A 90 -3.40 15.35 -5.81
N GLY A 91 -2.90 14.19 -5.38
CA GLY A 91 -2.22 13.99 -4.10
C GLY A 91 -1.00 14.90 -3.97
N SER A 92 -0.13 14.94 -4.98
CA SER A 92 1.05 15.82 -4.98
C SER A 92 0.67 17.29 -4.83
N LEU A 93 -0.36 17.76 -5.55
CA LEU A 93 -0.82 19.14 -5.47
C LEU A 93 -1.45 19.47 -4.12
N THR A 94 -2.30 18.59 -3.60
CA THR A 94 -2.97 18.77 -2.31
C THR A 94 -1.98 18.79 -1.15
N LEU A 95 -1.01 17.89 -1.12
CA LEU A 95 0.06 17.88 -0.10
C LEU A 95 0.89 19.16 -0.15
N GLY A 96 1.29 19.60 -1.34
CA GLY A 96 2.03 20.86 -1.52
C GLY A 96 1.24 22.09 -1.09
N PHE A 97 -0.05 22.14 -1.43
CA PHE A 97 -0.96 23.22 -1.04
C PHE A 97 -1.13 23.30 0.48
N VAL A 98 -1.33 22.17 1.14
CA VAL A 98 -1.42 22.10 2.61
C VAL A 98 -0.12 22.49 3.26
N ALA A 99 1.02 22.02 2.76
CA ALA A 99 2.35 22.40 3.23
C ALA A 99 2.54 23.92 3.14
N PHE A 100 2.18 24.53 2.00
CA PHE A 100 2.32 25.97 1.77
C PHE A 100 1.44 26.81 2.72
N ILE A 101 0.15 26.48 2.81
CA ILE A 101 -0.78 27.22 3.68
C ILE A 101 -0.39 27.09 5.15
N THR A 102 -0.03 25.88 5.58
CA THR A 102 0.39 25.63 6.96
C THR A 102 1.69 26.38 7.26
N ALA A 103 2.64 26.41 6.33
CA ALA A 103 3.89 27.16 6.44
C ALA A 103 3.68 28.67 6.56
N ILE A 104 2.73 29.25 5.84
CA ILE A 104 2.38 30.68 5.98
C ILE A 104 1.71 30.97 7.32
N ALA A 105 0.92 30.03 7.85
CA ALA A 105 0.20 30.22 9.09
C ALA A 105 1.06 30.09 10.37
N LEU A 106 2.27 29.52 10.25
CA LEU A 106 3.18 29.23 11.35
C LEU A 106 3.49 30.40 12.33
N PRO A 107 3.55 31.67 11.90
CA PRO A 107 3.81 32.80 12.81
C PRO A 107 2.69 33.06 13.82
N SER A 108 1.43 32.68 13.51
CA SER A 108 0.27 32.97 14.35
C SER A 108 -0.36 31.68 14.90
N PRO A 109 -0.22 31.38 16.20
CA PRO A 109 -0.80 30.17 16.80
C PRO A 109 -2.32 30.06 16.62
N TRP A 110 -3.03 31.19 16.67
CA TRP A 110 -4.47 31.25 16.46
C TRP A 110 -4.87 30.87 15.04
N LEU A 111 -4.08 31.30 14.04
CA LEU A 111 -4.33 30.99 12.64
C LEU A 111 -4.12 29.49 12.36
N ILE A 112 -3.08 28.89 12.93
CA ILE A 112 -2.83 27.43 12.83
C ILE A 112 -3.99 26.64 13.44
N ALA A 113 -4.47 27.03 14.63
CA ALA A 113 -5.58 26.34 15.30
C ALA A 113 -6.86 26.36 14.43
N LEU A 114 -7.19 27.52 13.84
CA LEU A 114 -8.34 27.66 12.95
C LEU A 114 -8.16 26.84 11.66
N LEU A 115 -6.98 26.87 11.05
CA LEU A 115 -6.65 26.06 9.89
C LEU A 115 -6.76 24.57 10.18
N MET A 116 -6.33 24.14 11.36
CA MET A 116 -6.33 22.73 11.73
C MET A 116 -7.75 22.19 11.83
N ILE A 117 -8.67 22.97 12.44
CA ILE A 117 -10.09 22.62 12.51
C ILE A 117 -10.70 22.54 11.11
N SER A 118 -10.44 23.56 10.27
CA SER A 118 -10.96 23.64 8.90
C SER A 118 -10.46 22.50 8.01
N PHE A 119 -9.16 22.23 8.03
CA PHE A 119 -8.53 21.16 7.26
C PHE A 119 -8.94 19.78 7.77
N CYS A 120 -8.99 19.56 9.09
CA CYS A 120 -9.46 18.29 9.65
C CYS A 120 -10.88 17.98 9.18
N PHE A 121 -11.79 18.97 9.25
CA PHE A 121 -13.15 18.81 8.76
C PHE A 121 -13.20 18.55 7.25
N GLY A 122 -12.53 19.40 6.44
CA GLY A 122 -12.53 19.29 4.99
C GLY A 122 -11.92 17.99 4.47
N PHE A 123 -10.75 17.60 4.99
CA PHE A 123 -10.07 16.37 4.58
C PHE A 123 -10.76 15.11 5.10
N SER A 124 -11.43 15.16 6.26
CA SER A 124 -12.26 14.05 6.74
C SER A 124 -13.46 13.80 5.81
N MET A 125 -14.05 14.86 5.24
CA MET A 125 -15.16 14.72 4.30
C MET A 125 -14.76 14.01 2.99
N LEU A 126 -13.49 14.06 2.58
CA LEU A 126 -12.99 13.30 1.41
C LEU A 126 -13.13 11.78 1.59
N ALA A 127 -13.21 11.29 2.83
CA ALA A 127 -13.43 9.87 3.10
C ALA A 127 -14.75 9.35 2.51
N ALA A 128 -15.77 10.22 2.41
CA ALA A 128 -17.08 9.86 1.86
C ALA A 128 -17.06 9.65 0.33
N TYR A 129 -16.07 10.20 -0.38
CA TYR A 129 -16.01 10.17 -1.86
C TYR A 129 -15.25 8.98 -2.43
N GLY A 130 -14.68 8.12 -1.58
CA GLY A 130 -14.02 6.87 -1.96
C GLY A 130 -12.63 6.68 -1.37
N GLY A 131 -12.13 5.44 -1.43
CA GLY A 131 -10.88 5.04 -0.77
C GLY A 131 -9.64 5.85 -1.19
N ASN A 132 -9.51 6.19 -2.48
CA ASN A 132 -8.37 6.96 -2.98
C ASN A 132 -8.35 8.39 -2.43
N LEU A 133 -9.51 9.04 -2.34
CA LEU A 133 -9.62 10.40 -1.80
C LEU A 133 -9.45 10.42 -0.28
N ASN A 134 -9.91 9.39 0.42
CA ASN A 134 -9.66 9.21 1.85
C ASN A 134 -8.15 9.16 2.16
N ALA A 135 -7.39 8.39 1.39
CA ALA A 135 -5.95 8.27 1.58
C ALA A 135 -5.23 9.62 1.39
N ILE A 136 -5.60 10.37 0.34
CA ILE A 136 -5.08 11.72 0.10
C ILE A 136 -5.41 12.66 1.27
N GLY A 137 -6.65 12.65 1.76
CA GLY A 137 -7.05 13.49 2.89
C GLY A 137 -6.31 13.16 4.19
N SER A 138 -6.16 11.87 4.49
CA SER A 138 -5.41 11.40 5.67
C SER A 138 -3.94 11.83 5.62
N LEU A 139 -3.31 11.68 4.45
CA LEU A 139 -1.90 12.05 4.26
C LEU A 139 -1.69 13.57 4.19
N ALA A 140 -2.69 14.33 3.75
CA ALA A 140 -2.69 15.78 3.83
C ALA A 140 -2.70 16.28 5.28
N LEU A 141 -3.47 15.64 6.16
CA LEU A 141 -3.42 15.94 7.60
C LEU A 141 -2.07 15.57 8.22
N ILE A 142 -1.49 14.43 7.82
CA ILE A 142 -0.14 14.06 8.25
C ILE A 142 0.90 15.10 7.78
N MET A 143 0.78 15.59 6.54
CA MET A 143 1.65 16.65 6.01
C MET A 143 1.53 17.95 6.81
N MET A 144 0.31 18.32 7.24
CA MET A 144 0.10 19.47 8.12
C MET A 144 0.87 19.30 9.44
N VAL A 145 0.76 18.12 10.08
CA VAL A 145 1.48 17.81 11.32
C VAL A 145 3.00 17.89 11.12
N PHE A 146 3.53 17.34 10.02
CA PHE A 146 4.95 17.46 9.69
C PHE A 146 5.40 18.91 9.51
N THR A 147 4.59 19.73 8.86
CA THR A 147 4.89 21.16 8.62
C THR A 147 4.97 21.92 9.94
N ILE A 148 4.06 21.65 10.88
CA ILE A 148 4.08 22.25 12.22
C ILE A 148 5.31 21.79 13.01
N GLY A 149 5.70 20.52 12.91
CA GLY A 149 6.86 19.97 13.61
C GLY A 149 8.20 20.51 13.09
N LEU A 150 8.35 20.68 11.78
CA LEU A 150 9.59 21.17 11.16
C LEU A 150 9.79 22.68 11.28
N ARG A 151 8.70 23.46 11.38
CA ARG A 151 8.71 24.94 11.43
C ARG A 151 9.65 25.58 10.37
N PRO A 152 9.40 25.34 9.06
CA PRO A 152 10.22 25.92 8.01
C PRO A 152 10.23 27.45 8.08
N ALA A 153 11.38 28.07 7.82
CA ALA A 153 11.51 29.53 7.81
C ALA A 153 10.77 30.15 6.61
N ASP A 154 10.90 29.52 5.43
CA ASP A 154 10.29 29.99 4.19
C ASP A 154 9.25 28.98 3.68
N ALA A 155 8.01 29.45 3.51
CA ALA A 155 6.93 28.61 2.99
C ALA A 155 7.19 28.13 1.56
N PHE A 156 7.76 28.99 0.71
CA PHE A 156 8.04 28.65 -0.69
C PHE A 156 9.17 27.62 -0.81
N SER A 157 10.27 27.83 -0.09
CA SER A 157 11.42 26.92 -0.06
C SER A 157 11.08 25.55 0.52
N PHE A 158 10.01 25.44 1.32
CA PHE A 158 9.50 24.19 1.85
C PHE A 158 8.49 23.51 0.93
N ALA A 159 7.49 24.25 0.42
CA ALA A 159 6.41 23.67 -0.39
C ALA A 159 6.86 23.23 -1.79
N TRP A 160 7.76 23.99 -2.42
CA TRP A 160 8.21 23.69 -3.78
C TRP A 160 8.91 22.33 -3.91
N PRO A 161 9.87 21.97 -3.03
CA PRO A 161 10.49 20.64 -3.05
C PRO A 161 9.48 19.51 -2.82
N ILE A 162 8.48 19.70 -1.94
CA ILE A 162 7.43 18.70 -1.67
C ILE A 162 6.63 18.40 -2.93
N ILE A 163 6.18 19.43 -3.65
CA ILE A 163 5.47 19.28 -4.92
C ILE A 163 6.36 18.57 -5.94
N SER A 164 7.63 18.98 -6.04
CA SER A 164 8.58 18.34 -6.96
C SER A 164 8.80 16.86 -6.65
N GLY A 165 8.82 16.47 -5.37
CA GLY A 165 8.94 15.08 -4.93
C GLY A 165 7.70 14.24 -5.26
N GLY A 166 6.51 14.80 -5.08
CA GLY A 166 5.27 14.13 -5.48
C GLY A 166 5.15 13.96 -7.00
N ILE A 167 5.56 14.97 -7.78
CA ILE A 167 5.65 14.87 -9.25
C ILE A 167 6.69 13.82 -9.64
N TRP A 168 7.85 13.79 -8.98
CA TRP A 168 8.88 12.78 -9.21
C TRP A 168 8.35 11.35 -9.02
N TYR A 169 7.66 11.07 -7.91
CA TYR A 169 7.02 9.76 -7.69
C TYR A 169 6.02 9.41 -8.80
N THR A 170 5.22 10.40 -9.22
CA THR A 170 4.21 10.23 -10.28
C THR A 170 4.86 9.90 -11.62
N VAL A 171 5.97 10.56 -11.96
CA VAL A 171 6.75 10.29 -13.17
C VAL A 171 7.36 8.89 -13.13
N CYS A 172 8.05 8.53 -12.05
CA CYS A 172 8.61 7.19 -11.88
C CYS A 172 7.51 6.11 -12.01
N THR A 173 6.38 6.31 -11.33
CA THR A 173 5.25 5.36 -11.39
C THR A 173 4.62 5.28 -12.78
N SER A 174 4.58 6.38 -13.52
CA SER A 174 4.13 6.38 -14.92
C SER A 174 5.06 5.56 -15.81
N VAL A 175 6.37 5.73 -15.66
CA VAL A 175 7.41 4.98 -16.38
C VAL A 175 7.29 3.48 -16.09
N ASP A 176 7.15 3.09 -14.82
CA ASP A 176 7.02 1.69 -14.45
C ASP A 176 5.73 1.05 -14.97
N THR A 177 4.64 1.81 -14.95
CA THR A 177 3.35 1.35 -15.49
C THR A 177 3.40 1.17 -17.02
N TYR A 178 4.25 1.94 -17.70
CA TYR A 178 4.50 1.79 -19.13
C TYR A 178 5.31 0.53 -19.44
N PHE A 179 6.37 0.24 -18.66
CA PHE A 179 7.21 -0.95 -18.88
C PHE A 179 6.55 -2.27 -18.45
N PHE A 180 5.69 -2.26 -17.41
CA PHE A 180 5.07 -3.48 -16.88
C PHE A 180 3.53 -3.44 -16.92
N PRO A 181 2.91 -3.35 -18.11
CA PRO A 181 1.47 -3.17 -18.24
C PRO A 181 0.65 -4.35 -17.68
N HIS A 182 1.11 -5.58 -17.82
CA HIS A 182 0.28 -6.78 -17.55
C HIS A 182 0.22 -7.21 -16.08
N ARG A 183 0.85 -6.49 -15.14
CA ARG A 183 0.92 -6.90 -13.72
C ARG A 183 -0.45 -7.06 -13.08
N SER A 184 -1.38 -6.13 -13.28
CA SER A 184 -2.72 -6.23 -12.67
C SER A 184 -3.52 -7.45 -13.14
N ILE A 185 -3.36 -7.83 -14.41
CA ILE A 185 -4.03 -9.00 -15.00
C ILE A 185 -3.40 -10.28 -14.44
N ASN A 186 -2.06 -10.32 -14.35
CA ASN A 186 -1.35 -11.47 -13.80
C ASN A 186 -1.74 -11.73 -12.34
N ASN A 187 -1.96 -10.68 -11.55
CA ASN A 187 -2.35 -10.82 -10.15
C ASN A 187 -3.76 -11.39 -10.01
N ALA A 188 -4.71 -10.85 -10.78
CA ALA A 188 -6.07 -11.39 -10.85
C ALA A 188 -6.08 -12.85 -11.34
N LEU A 189 -5.29 -13.19 -12.37
CA LEU A 189 -5.16 -14.56 -12.85
C LEU A 189 -4.57 -15.48 -11.80
N SER A 190 -3.55 -15.05 -11.06
CA SER A 190 -2.96 -15.84 -9.98
C SER A 190 -3.97 -16.13 -8.88
N GLU A 191 -4.77 -15.13 -8.50
CA GLU A 191 -5.81 -15.26 -7.48
C GLU A 191 -6.92 -16.20 -7.96
N CYS A 192 -7.33 -16.09 -9.23
CA CYS A 192 -8.27 -17.02 -9.84
C CYS A 192 -7.73 -18.45 -9.91
N MET A 193 -6.46 -18.65 -10.29
CA MET A 193 -5.84 -19.99 -10.34
C MET A 193 -5.75 -20.62 -8.95
N VAL A 194 -5.38 -19.84 -7.94
CA VAL A 194 -5.35 -20.29 -6.54
C VAL A 194 -6.76 -20.65 -6.07
N ALA A 195 -7.75 -19.78 -6.31
CA ALA A 195 -9.15 -20.05 -5.96
C ALA A 195 -9.68 -21.30 -6.68
N MET A 196 -9.35 -21.48 -7.96
CA MET A 196 -9.69 -22.66 -8.75
C MET A 196 -9.05 -23.92 -8.16
N SER A 197 -7.78 -23.86 -7.75
CA SER A 197 -7.09 -25.00 -7.13
C SER A 197 -7.76 -25.44 -5.83
N HIS A 198 -8.20 -24.48 -5.00
CA HIS A 198 -8.94 -24.76 -3.77
C HIS A 198 -10.30 -25.38 -4.05
N PHE A 199 -11.02 -24.85 -5.05
CA PHE A 199 -12.30 -25.40 -5.46
C PHE A 199 -12.18 -26.84 -5.97
N LEU A 200 -11.23 -27.10 -6.87
CA LEU A 200 -10.99 -28.43 -7.42
C LEU A 200 -10.56 -29.42 -6.33
N ARG A 201 -9.76 -28.99 -5.37
CA ARG A 201 -9.34 -29.84 -4.24
C ARG A 201 -10.52 -30.22 -3.35
N LYS A 202 -11.38 -29.27 -2.99
CA LYS A 202 -12.63 -29.57 -2.26
C LYS A 202 -13.55 -30.48 -3.06
N LYS A 203 -13.61 -30.34 -4.38
CA LYS A 203 -14.39 -31.24 -5.24
C LYS A 203 -13.78 -32.64 -5.32
N ALA A 204 -12.46 -32.78 -5.28
CA ALA A 204 -11.78 -34.06 -5.25
C ALA A 204 -12.12 -34.87 -3.98
N ASP A 205 -12.34 -34.20 -2.85
CA ASP A 205 -12.72 -34.85 -1.59
C ASP A 205 -14.06 -35.61 -1.70
N PHE A 206 -14.95 -35.25 -2.64
CA PHE A 206 -16.21 -35.97 -2.90
C PHE A 206 -16.00 -37.33 -3.59
N TYR A 207 -14.85 -37.54 -4.22
CA TYR A 207 -14.52 -38.81 -4.88
C TYR A 207 -13.76 -39.78 -3.96
N ASN A 208 -13.45 -39.36 -2.73
CA ASN A 208 -12.79 -40.22 -1.75
C ASN A 208 -13.84 -41.06 -0.99
N GLY A 209 -13.79 -42.38 -1.16
CA GLY A 209 -14.73 -43.31 -0.54
C GLY A 209 -14.62 -43.41 0.99
N ASP A 210 -13.55 -42.87 1.57
CA ASP A 210 -13.31 -42.86 3.01
C ASP A 210 -14.00 -41.69 3.75
N ILE A 211 -14.52 -40.71 3.01
CA ILE A 211 -15.11 -39.49 3.58
C ILE A 211 -16.65 -39.58 3.50
N PRO A 212 -17.38 -39.51 4.63
CA PRO A 212 -18.83 -39.45 4.61
C PRO A 212 -19.31 -38.24 3.81
N LEU A 213 -20.17 -38.47 2.81
CA LEU A 213 -20.66 -37.42 1.91
C LEU A 213 -21.26 -36.22 2.67
N ALA A 214 -21.92 -36.48 3.81
CA ALA A 214 -22.51 -35.45 4.66
C ALA A 214 -21.49 -34.43 5.20
N ASP A 215 -20.27 -34.88 5.52
CA ASP A 215 -19.21 -34.01 6.04
C ASP A 215 -18.58 -33.18 4.92
N ALA A 216 -18.44 -33.74 3.72
CA ALA A 216 -17.95 -33.02 2.54
C ALA A 216 -18.91 -31.90 2.10
N TYR A 217 -20.23 -32.12 2.19
CA TYR A 217 -21.24 -31.08 1.90
C TYR A 217 -21.17 -29.91 2.89
N LYS A 218 -20.94 -30.18 4.17
CA LYS A 218 -20.86 -29.17 5.23
C LYS A 218 -19.70 -28.19 5.04
N ASP A 219 -18.64 -28.62 4.36
CA ASP A 219 -17.44 -27.83 4.10
C ASP A 219 -17.50 -27.00 2.80
N ILE A 220 -18.45 -27.30 1.89
CA ILE A 220 -18.68 -26.54 0.65
C ILE A 220 -19.72 -25.43 0.82
N ILE A 221 -20.84 -25.71 1.50
CA ILE A 221 -21.96 -24.78 1.68
C ILE A 221 -21.53 -23.37 2.13
N PRO A 222 -20.68 -23.20 3.17
CA PRO A 222 -20.25 -21.86 3.59
C PRO A 222 -19.39 -21.13 2.53
N GLY A 223 -18.65 -21.86 1.70
CA GLY A 223 -17.83 -21.28 0.62
C GLY A 223 -18.62 -20.88 -0.63
N HIS A 224 -19.83 -21.43 -0.81
CA HIS A 224 -20.76 -21.02 -1.86
C HIS A 224 -21.58 -19.80 -1.44
N LEU A 225 -22.11 -19.80 -0.20
CA LEU A 225 -22.92 -18.70 0.35
C LEU A 225 -22.16 -17.37 0.41
N SER A 226 -20.85 -17.40 0.74
CA SER A 226 -20.03 -16.18 0.82
C SER A 226 -19.68 -15.55 -0.54
N ARG A 227 -19.85 -16.28 -1.65
CA ARG A 227 -19.57 -15.77 -3.01
C ARG A 227 -20.81 -15.34 -3.77
N THR A 228 -22.00 -15.79 -3.36
CA THR A 228 -23.28 -15.47 -4.01
C THR A 228 -24.04 -14.33 -3.33
N SER A 229 -23.59 -13.84 -2.17
CA SER A 229 -24.14 -12.60 -1.60
C SER A 229 -23.70 -11.43 -2.48
N PRO A 230 -24.63 -10.71 -3.14
CA PRO A 230 -24.29 -9.42 -3.72
C PRO A 230 -23.96 -8.47 -2.56
N GLU A 231 -22.69 -8.07 -2.46
CA GLU A 231 -22.34 -6.81 -1.78
C GLU A 231 -22.77 -5.62 -2.65
#